data_AF-A0A841H1J4-F1
#
_entry.id   AF-A0A841H1J4-F1
#
_cell.length_a   1.000
_cell.length_b   1.000
_cell.length_c   1.000
_cell.angle_alpha   90.00
_cell.angle_beta   90.00
_cell.angle_gamma   90.00
#
_symmetry.space_group_name_H-M   'P 1'
#
loop_
_entity.id
_entity.type
_entity.pdbx_description
1 polymer ?
#
loop_
_entity_poly.entity_id
_entity_poly.type
_entity_poly.pdbx_seq_one_letter_code
_entity_poly.pdbx_strand_id
1 'polypeptide(L)'
;MITNRIRSRAGVTLLELLVALVVGAIIMQIALSFFARQGRSFSSGVAAMGTMQNARFAINTMEKDVRTMGIGVLASQPSLVYAGPDVIAFNANYASNLSTDLNAVYVDPSAPAGQVEAATLTTRFTIPMTSTGYPDGNYNDGASNSPAETISFFFQPDPTTTRTDDFVLYRQVNGTTPAVVARNLLKSAGQQFLEYMAVEVPSDAATRMVTLGSGPYRHSAALHGGGQDAGAAAKVDSIRAVRVRFAVTSGTAGPADPVRTVDRTIRMPNAGISVRNVCGDAPQGVALGASLVSLPDGTKAVRLAWSASVDENSGEADVLRYVVWRRAGSLPLGDPFVSIPAGGGSYTYVDQAVEPGTAYQYAVAAQDCTPARSSQSFSASVPIPAPVP
;
A
#
# COMPACT_ATOMS: atom_id res chain seq x y z
N MET A 1 65.90 27.53 -66.19
CA MET A 1 65.54 28.85 -65.62
C MET A 1 64.03 28.87 -65.43
N ILE A 2 63.54 28.77 -64.19
CA ILE A 2 62.10 28.76 -63.88
C ILE A 2 61.64 30.21 -63.74
N THR A 3 60.77 30.68 -64.63
CA THR A 3 60.18 32.02 -64.58
C THR A 3 59.05 32.06 -63.55
N ASN A 4 59.33 32.66 -62.40
CA ASN A 4 58.35 32.88 -61.36
C ASN A 4 57.43 34.05 -61.76
N ARG A 5 56.24 33.76 -62.30
CA ARG A 5 55.20 34.78 -62.56
C ARG A 5 54.64 35.26 -61.22
N ILE A 6 55.06 36.44 -60.78
CA ILE A 6 54.40 37.17 -59.70
C ILE A 6 53.02 37.59 -60.22
N ARG A 7 51.96 36.90 -59.77
CA ARG A 7 50.57 37.30 -60.03
C ARG A 7 50.31 38.66 -59.39
N SER A 8 49.86 39.63 -60.19
CA SER A 8 49.25 40.88 -59.70
C SER A 8 48.09 40.52 -58.77
N ARG A 9 48.18 40.96 -57.52
CA ARG A 9 47.07 40.85 -56.56
C ARG A 9 46.29 42.16 -56.63
N ALA A 10 45.06 42.12 -57.12
CA ALA A 10 44.13 43.25 -57.01
C ALA A 10 43.83 43.53 -55.51
N GLY A 11 43.86 44.80 -55.12
CA GLY A 11 43.47 45.24 -53.77
C GLY A 11 41.95 45.27 -53.59
N VAL A 12 41.50 45.36 -52.34
CA VAL A 12 40.07 45.40 -51.97
C VAL A 12 39.50 46.80 -52.15
N THR A 13 38.33 46.92 -52.76
CA THR A 13 37.63 48.20 -52.92
C THR A 13 36.86 48.59 -51.66
N LEU A 14 36.58 49.89 -51.51
CA LEU A 14 35.82 50.43 -50.37
C LEU A 14 34.39 49.86 -50.33
N LEU A 15 33.81 49.58 -51.50
CA LEU A 15 32.51 48.92 -51.64
C LEU A 15 32.56 47.47 -51.14
N GLU A 16 33.60 46.71 -51.50
CA GLU A 16 33.77 45.32 -51.02
C GLU A 16 33.96 45.25 -49.50
N LEU A 17 34.69 46.21 -48.90
CA LEU A 17 34.81 46.31 -47.45
C LEU A 17 33.46 46.61 -46.77
N LEU A 18 32.64 47.47 -47.36
CA LEU A 18 31.32 47.82 -46.84
C LEU A 18 30.37 46.61 -46.94
N VAL A 19 30.37 45.91 -48.07
CA VAL A 19 29.59 44.66 -48.24
C VAL A 19 30.06 43.58 -47.25
N ALA A 20 31.37 43.40 -47.07
CA ALA A 20 31.92 42.43 -46.12
C ALA A 20 31.51 42.74 -44.66
N LEU A 21 31.49 44.02 -44.27
CA LEU A 21 31.03 44.46 -42.95
C LEU A 21 29.54 44.18 -42.74
N VAL A 22 28.69 44.50 -43.71
CA VAL A 22 27.24 44.26 -43.63
C VAL A 22 26.93 42.77 -43.56
N VAL A 23 27.56 41.96 -44.42
CA VAL A 23 27.40 40.50 -44.40
C VAL A 23 27.92 39.92 -43.08
N GLY A 24 29.06 40.38 -42.59
CA GLY A 24 29.60 39.99 -41.28
C GLY A 24 28.64 40.31 -40.12
N ALA A 25 28.04 41.50 -40.12
CA ALA A 25 27.07 41.90 -39.11
C ALA A 25 25.80 41.01 -39.14
N ILE A 26 25.28 40.71 -40.34
CA ILE A 26 24.12 39.83 -40.51
C ILE A 26 24.43 38.41 -40.00
N ILE A 27 25.58 37.86 -40.37
CA ILE A 27 26.00 36.51 -39.92
C ILE A 27 26.14 36.47 -38.41
N MET A 28 26.78 37.49 -37.81
CA MET A 28 26.93 37.59 -36.36
C MET A 28 25.55 37.67 -35.66
N GLN A 29 24.61 38.44 -36.21
CA GLN A 29 23.26 38.54 -35.65
C GLN A 29 22.50 37.21 -35.75
N ILE A 30 22.64 36.48 -36.85
CA ILE A 30 22.06 35.12 -37.01
C ILE A 30 22.70 34.16 -35.99
N ALA A 31 24.01 34.18 -35.84
CA ALA A 31 24.73 33.33 -34.89
C ALA A 31 24.30 33.62 -33.44
N LEU A 32 24.27 34.89 -33.01
CA LEU A 32 23.81 35.28 -31.68
C LEU A 32 22.34 34.86 -31.44
N SER A 33 21.47 35.05 -32.44
CA SER A 33 20.07 34.65 -32.35
C SER A 33 19.91 33.13 -32.23
N PHE A 34 20.72 32.37 -32.96
CA PHE A 34 20.77 30.92 -32.87
C PHE A 34 21.24 30.46 -31.49
N PHE A 35 22.35 30.99 -30.97
CA PHE A 35 22.85 30.67 -29.63
C PHE A 35 21.84 31.03 -28.54
N ALA A 36 21.19 32.19 -28.63
CA ALA A 36 20.16 32.60 -27.67
C ALA A 36 18.91 31.69 -27.72
N ARG A 37 18.55 31.16 -28.89
CA ARG A 37 17.48 30.16 -29.02
C ARG A 37 17.89 28.80 -28.49
N GLN A 38 19.13 28.37 -28.77
CA GLN A 38 19.69 27.11 -28.29
C GLN A 38 19.81 27.09 -26.76
N GLY A 39 20.29 28.18 -26.15
CA GLY A 39 20.39 28.32 -24.70
C GLY A 39 19.03 28.29 -24.00
N ARG A 40 18.01 28.94 -24.58
CA ARG A 40 16.62 28.88 -24.07
C ARG A 40 16.03 27.47 -24.18
N SER A 41 16.24 26.79 -25.30
CA SER A 41 15.79 25.42 -25.51
C SER A 41 16.45 24.45 -24.51
N PHE A 42 17.76 24.56 -24.31
CA PHE A 42 18.48 23.77 -23.33
C PHE A 42 17.98 24.00 -21.90
N SER A 43 17.80 25.27 -21.50
CA SER A 43 17.31 25.63 -20.17
C SER A 43 15.88 25.10 -19.93
N SER A 44 15.00 25.22 -20.93
CA SER A 44 13.66 24.64 -20.90
C SER A 44 13.69 23.11 -20.78
N GLY A 45 14.61 22.44 -21.48
CA GLY A 45 14.83 20.99 -21.37
C GLY A 45 15.28 20.56 -19.98
N VAL A 46 16.24 21.25 -19.36
CA VAL A 46 16.70 20.98 -17.99
C VAL A 46 15.57 21.19 -16.98
N ALA A 47 14.81 22.29 -17.12
CA ALA A 47 13.65 22.56 -16.27
C ALA A 47 12.60 21.44 -16.37
N ALA A 48 12.25 21.02 -17.58
CA ALA A 48 11.30 19.93 -17.82
C ALA A 48 11.76 18.58 -17.25
N MET A 49 13.07 18.29 -17.28
CA MET A 49 13.63 17.11 -16.63
C MET A 49 13.51 17.20 -15.10
N GLY A 50 13.80 18.37 -14.52
CA GLY A 50 13.65 18.63 -13.09
C GLY A 50 12.20 18.47 -12.61
N THR A 51 11.23 19.02 -13.34
CA THR A 51 9.81 18.88 -12.98
C THR A 51 9.34 17.43 -13.06
N MET A 52 9.79 16.66 -14.05
CA MET A 52 9.48 15.24 -14.17
C MET A 52 10.09 14.39 -13.05
N GLN A 53 11.33 14.67 -12.65
CA GLN A 53 11.98 13.99 -11.53
C GLN A 53 11.28 14.31 -10.20
N ASN A 54 10.97 15.58 -9.95
CA ASN A 54 10.25 16.02 -8.75
C ASN A 54 8.85 15.38 -8.67
N ALA A 55 8.11 15.37 -9.78
CA ALA A 55 6.80 14.70 -9.88
C ALA A 55 6.88 13.20 -9.54
N ARG A 56 7.87 12.49 -10.10
CA ARG A 56 8.09 11.06 -9.83
C ARG A 56 8.49 10.81 -8.38
N PHE A 57 9.40 11.61 -7.84
CA PHE A 57 9.84 11.48 -6.45
C PHE A 57 8.68 11.67 -5.47
N ALA A 58 7.87 12.72 -5.67
CA ALA A 58 6.70 13.01 -4.86
C ALA A 58 5.70 11.84 -4.86
N ILE A 59 5.28 11.39 -6.04
CA ILE A 59 4.25 10.34 -6.12
C ILE A 59 4.76 8.97 -5.69
N ASN A 60 6.02 8.62 -6.00
CA ASN A 60 6.58 7.33 -5.59
C ASN A 60 6.79 7.26 -4.08
N THR A 61 7.17 8.37 -3.44
CA THR A 61 7.31 8.44 -1.98
C THR A 61 5.96 8.25 -1.30
N MET A 62 4.93 8.95 -1.76
CA MET A 62 3.57 8.74 -1.26
C MET A 62 3.06 7.33 -1.52
N GLU A 63 3.21 6.81 -2.74
CA GLU A 63 2.76 5.47 -3.11
C GLU A 63 3.44 4.38 -2.29
N LYS A 64 4.75 4.50 -2.07
CA LYS A 64 5.52 3.58 -1.24
C LYS A 64 4.93 3.47 0.16
N ASP A 65 4.73 4.60 0.84
CA ASP A 65 4.34 4.62 2.24
C ASP A 65 2.83 4.38 2.42
N VAL A 66 1.96 4.99 1.61
CA VAL A 66 0.50 4.82 1.70
C VAL A 66 0.10 3.35 1.47
N ARG A 67 0.84 2.61 0.65
CA ARG A 67 0.59 1.17 0.45
C ARG A 67 0.91 0.32 1.68
N THR A 68 1.68 0.84 2.64
CA THR A 68 2.01 0.16 3.90
C THR A 68 0.97 0.38 5.00
N MET A 69 -0.01 1.27 4.76
CA MET A 69 -1.11 1.47 5.68
C MET A 69 -1.72 0.14 6.13
N GLY A 70 -1.89 -0.01 7.45
CA GLY A 70 -2.45 -1.20 8.07
C GLY A 70 -1.47 -2.37 8.29
N ILE A 71 -0.24 -2.30 7.79
CA ILE A 71 0.79 -3.33 8.07
C ILE A 71 1.18 -3.26 9.54
N GLY A 72 1.15 -4.40 10.24
CA GLY A 72 1.58 -4.50 11.64
C GLY A 72 0.79 -3.62 12.62
N VAL A 73 -0.41 -3.16 12.22
CA VAL A 73 -1.30 -2.36 13.06
C VAL A 73 -2.16 -3.28 13.91
N LEU A 74 -2.25 -3.01 15.21
CA LEU A 74 -3.10 -3.77 16.13
C LEU A 74 -4.58 -3.63 15.75
N ALA A 75 -5.40 -4.66 16.02
CA ALA A 75 -6.83 -4.64 15.70
C ALA A 75 -7.60 -3.49 16.37
N SER A 76 -7.15 -3.01 17.54
CA SER A 76 -7.74 -1.89 18.27
C SER A 76 -7.25 -0.52 17.78
N GLN A 77 -6.21 -0.47 16.96
CA GLN A 77 -5.65 0.75 16.40
C GLN A 77 -6.20 1.00 14.99
N PRO A 78 -6.68 2.20 14.67
CA PRO A 78 -7.22 2.48 13.34
C PRO A 78 -6.12 2.50 12.28
N SER A 79 -6.25 1.72 11.20
CA SER A 79 -5.27 1.74 10.10
C SER A 79 -5.26 3.07 9.36
N LEU A 80 -6.43 3.67 9.11
CA LEU A 80 -6.57 5.01 8.52
C LEU A 80 -7.13 5.97 9.57
N VAL A 81 -6.35 6.99 9.93
CA VAL A 81 -6.69 7.92 11.02
C VAL A 81 -7.51 9.09 10.48
N TYR A 82 -7.04 9.70 9.40
CA TYR A 82 -7.65 10.90 8.83
C TYR A 82 -7.47 10.94 7.31
N ALA A 83 -8.53 11.34 6.62
CA ALA A 83 -8.60 11.43 5.17
C ALA A 83 -9.31 12.74 4.77
N GLY A 84 -8.55 13.77 4.43
CA GLY A 84 -9.03 15.09 4.02
C GLY A 84 -8.48 15.54 2.65
N PRO A 85 -8.92 16.70 2.14
CA PRO A 85 -8.60 17.15 0.78
C PRO A 85 -7.10 17.42 0.56
N ASP A 86 -6.39 17.79 1.62
CA ASP A 86 -4.99 18.21 1.56
C ASP A 86 -4.10 17.40 2.54
N VAL A 87 -4.65 16.41 3.25
CA VAL A 87 -3.92 15.59 4.23
C VAL A 87 -4.47 14.17 4.31
N ILE A 88 -3.57 13.19 4.39
CA ILE A 88 -3.87 11.81 4.75
C ILE A 88 -2.96 11.40 5.93
N ALA A 89 -3.54 10.81 6.96
CA ALA A 89 -2.83 10.28 8.12
C ALA A 89 -3.26 8.83 8.37
N PHE A 90 -2.29 7.93 8.55
CA PHE A 90 -2.53 6.50 8.69
C PHE A 90 -1.48 5.85 9.58
N ASN A 91 -1.82 4.69 10.14
CA ASN A 91 -0.87 3.90 10.93
C ASN A 91 -0.30 2.74 10.11
N ALA A 92 0.96 2.44 10.35
CA ALA A 92 1.68 1.30 9.83
C ALA A 92 2.90 1.06 10.72
N ASN A 93 3.29 -0.20 10.92
CA ASN A 93 4.64 -0.55 11.37
C ASN A 93 5.58 -0.43 10.16
N TYR A 94 5.94 0.80 9.81
CA TYR A 94 6.74 1.06 8.61
C TYR A 94 8.23 0.91 8.91
N ALA A 95 8.70 1.44 10.04
CA ALA A 95 10.08 1.28 10.48
C ALA A 95 10.13 0.74 11.91
N SER A 96 11.09 -0.15 12.17
CA SER A 96 11.41 -0.63 13.51
C SER A 96 12.89 -0.45 13.82
N ASN A 97 13.20 -0.10 15.07
CA ASN A 97 14.57 -0.10 15.58
C ASN A 97 14.98 -1.43 16.21
N LEU A 98 14.09 -2.41 16.20
CA LEU A 98 14.34 -3.75 16.70
C LEU A 98 14.62 -4.68 15.52
N SER A 99 15.79 -5.32 15.51
CA SER A 99 16.14 -6.30 14.47
C SER A 99 15.28 -7.56 14.48
N THR A 100 14.47 -7.74 15.52
CA THR A 100 13.59 -8.89 15.73
C THR A 100 12.15 -8.60 15.30
N ASP A 101 11.82 -7.37 14.91
CA ASP A 101 10.49 -7.04 14.42
C ASP A 101 10.33 -7.49 12.97
N LEU A 102 9.72 -8.67 12.80
CA LEU A 102 9.48 -9.28 11.49
C LEU A 102 8.28 -8.67 10.75
N ASN A 103 7.46 -7.87 11.43
CA ASN A 103 6.25 -7.28 10.88
C ASN A 103 6.47 -5.87 10.33
N ALA A 104 7.60 -5.24 10.66
CA ALA A 104 8.01 -3.96 10.13
C ALA A 104 8.36 -4.02 8.63
N VAL A 105 8.04 -2.97 7.88
CA VAL A 105 8.45 -2.87 6.47
C VAL A 105 9.96 -2.67 6.34
N TYR A 106 10.57 -1.92 7.27
CA TYR A 106 12.00 -1.64 7.33
C TYR A 106 12.53 -1.81 8.74
N VAL A 107 13.74 -2.35 8.85
CA VAL A 107 14.49 -2.37 10.10
C VAL A 107 15.63 -1.37 9.99
N ASP A 108 15.58 -0.34 10.84
CA ASP A 108 16.64 0.65 11.03
C ASP A 108 16.97 0.73 12.53
N PRO A 109 18.02 0.03 12.99
CA PRO A 109 18.41 0.02 14.40
C PRO A 109 18.77 1.41 14.98
N SER A 110 18.95 2.42 14.13
CA SER A 110 19.22 3.80 14.54
C SER A 110 17.98 4.69 14.61
N ALA A 111 16.80 4.16 14.25
CA ALA A 111 15.57 4.92 14.26
C ALA A 111 15.14 5.32 15.69
N PRO A 112 14.76 6.59 15.93
CA PRO A 112 14.32 7.04 17.24
C PRO A 112 13.04 6.32 17.69
N ALA A 113 12.97 5.90 18.96
CA ALA A 113 11.80 5.22 19.53
C ALA A 113 10.47 5.97 19.27
N GLY A 114 10.49 7.31 19.36
CA GLY A 114 9.31 8.14 19.09
C GLY A 114 8.83 8.16 17.63
N GLN A 115 9.50 7.47 16.70
CA GLN A 115 9.13 7.37 15.28
C GLN A 115 8.86 5.93 14.81
N VAL A 116 8.98 4.94 15.69
CA VAL A 116 8.82 3.50 15.35
C VAL A 116 7.79 2.79 16.23
N GLU A 117 7.06 3.55 17.03
CA GLU A 117 5.97 3.08 17.89
C GLU A 117 4.78 4.01 17.75
N ALA A 118 3.59 3.58 18.15
CA ALA A 118 2.43 4.44 18.19
C ALA A 118 2.64 5.63 19.14
N ALA A 119 2.18 6.82 18.73
CA ALA A 119 2.01 7.90 19.68
C ALA A 119 1.05 7.49 20.81
N THR A 120 1.24 8.06 21.99
CA THR A 120 0.41 7.80 23.18
C THR A 120 -0.41 9.04 23.51
N LEU A 121 -1.36 8.94 24.45
CA LEU A 121 -2.11 10.10 24.94
C LEU A 121 -1.19 11.20 25.52
N THR A 122 -0.02 10.83 26.05
CA THR A 122 0.98 11.77 26.57
C THR A 122 1.73 12.49 25.45
N THR A 123 1.93 11.82 24.31
CA THR A 123 2.58 12.38 23.12
C THR A 123 1.59 12.75 22.01
N ARG A 124 0.32 12.96 22.39
CA ARG A 124 -0.76 13.34 21.49
C ARG A 124 -0.41 14.61 20.72
N PHE A 125 -0.58 14.56 19.41
CA PHE A 125 -0.27 15.67 18.50
C PHE A 125 -1.47 16.02 17.63
N THR A 126 -1.44 17.19 16.99
CA THR A 126 -2.47 17.60 16.03
C THR A 126 -2.10 17.12 14.64
N ILE A 127 -3.02 16.43 13.96
CA ILE A 127 -2.85 16.04 12.56
C ILE A 127 -2.65 17.32 11.72
N PRO A 128 -1.59 17.41 10.90
CA PRO A 128 -1.29 18.61 10.12
C PRO A 128 -2.47 19.12 9.30
N MET A 129 -2.57 20.43 9.16
CA MET A 129 -3.65 21.11 8.42
C MET A 129 -5.07 20.90 9.00
N THR A 130 -5.19 20.43 10.25
CA THR A 130 -6.48 20.19 10.90
C THR A 130 -6.49 20.66 12.36
N SER A 131 -7.65 20.56 13.01
CA SER A 131 -7.81 20.68 14.47
C SER A 131 -7.94 19.32 15.18
N THR A 132 -7.74 18.22 14.46
CA THR A 132 -7.91 16.86 14.97
C THR A 132 -6.66 16.44 15.75
N GLY A 133 -6.82 16.10 17.03
CA GLY A 133 -5.76 15.50 17.82
C GLY A 133 -5.74 13.98 17.65
N TYR A 134 -4.55 13.38 17.71
CA TYR A 134 -4.35 11.93 17.65
C TYR A 134 -3.11 11.53 18.47
N PRO A 135 -3.12 10.39 19.20
CA PRO A 135 -4.19 9.39 19.25
C PRO A 135 -5.34 9.77 20.20
N ASP A 136 -6.44 9.01 20.13
CA ASP A 136 -7.59 9.10 21.05
C ASP A 136 -7.56 8.01 22.14
N GLY A 137 -6.54 7.15 22.13
CA GLY A 137 -6.27 6.12 23.13
C GLY A 137 -4.81 5.68 23.10
N ASN A 138 -4.38 4.88 24.08
CA ASN A 138 -3.10 4.17 24.00
C ASN A 138 -3.36 2.81 23.35
N TYR A 139 -2.58 2.47 22.33
CA TYR A 139 -2.70 1.19 21.63
C TYR A 139 -1.60 0.26 22.13
N ASN A 140 -1.96 -0.66 23.01
CA ASN A 140 -1.01 -1.57 23.63
C ASN A 140 -1.27 -3.01 23.17
N ASP A 141 -0.18 -3.75 22.95
CA ASP A 141 -0.18 -5.20 22.86
C ASP A 141 0.37 -5.77 24.19
N GLY A 142 -0.55 -6.19 25.06
CA GLY A 142 -0.22 -6.53 26.45
C GLY A 142 0.41 -5.35 27.20
N ALA A 143 1.67 -5.51 27.61
CA ALA A 143 2.44 -4.48 28.33
C ALA A 143 3.23 -3.55 27.40
N SER A 144 3.30 -3.86 26.10
CA SER A 144 4.09 -3.12 25.12
C SER A 144 3.19 -2.13 24.36
N ASN A 145 3.76 -1.00 23.96
CA ASN A 145 3.11 -0.08 23.03
C ASN A 145 3.05 -0.70 21.64
N SER A 146 2.07 -0.32 20.84
CA SER A 146 1.96 -0.75 19.44
C SER A 146 3.20 -0.31 18.65
N PRO A 147 3.78 -1.18 17.80
CA PRO A 147 4.90 -0.82 16.95
C PRO A 147 4.46 -0.01 15.71
N ALA A 148 3.17 0.34 15.57
CA ALA A 148 2.68 1.07 14.40
C ALA A 148 2.64 2.58 14.65
N GLU A 149 3.58 3.28 14.02
CA GLU A 149 3.64 4.74 14.00
C GLU A 149 2.57 5.37 13.09
N THR A 150 2.25 6.65 13.35
CA THR A 150 1.36 7.44 12.50
C THR A 150 2.14 8.23 11.46
N ILE A 151 1.94 7.92 10.19
CA ILE A 151 2.52 8.64 9.06
C ILE A 151 1.48 9.59 8.47
N SER A 152 1.85 10.85 8.29
CA SER A 152 1.02 11.88 7.66
C SER A 152 1.69 12.45 6.42
N PHE A 153 0.95 12.50 5.30
CA PHE A 153 1.31 13.30 4.14
C PHE A 153 0.34 14.47 4.01
N PHE A 154 0.85 15.68 3.82
CA PHE A 154 0.03 16.87 3.70
C PHE A 154 0.61 17.92 2.76
N PHE A 155 -0.29 18.62 2.08
CA PHE A 155 0.02 19.73 1.19
C PHE A 155 -0.23 21.04 1.94
N GLN A 156 0.77 21.91 1.97
CA GLN A 156 0.67 23.22 2.59
C GLN A 156 1.12 24.30 1.60
N PRO A 157 0.51 25.50 1.60
CA PRO A 157 1.04 26.63 0.84
C PRO A 157 2.52 26.85 1.16
N ASP A 158 3.35 27.06 0.13
CA ASP A 158 4.79 27.23 0.27
C ASP A 158 5.14 28.72 0.29
N PRO A 159 5.40 29.33 1.47
CA PRO A 159 5.73 30.75 1.55
C PRO A 159 7.17 31.06 1.10
N THR A 160 7.96 30.03 0.76
CA THR A 160 9.37 30.21 0.39
C THR A 160 9.55 30.52 -1.10
N THR A 161 8.50 30.41 -1.90
CA THR A 161 8.52 30.76 -3.32
C THR A 161 7.87 32.11 -3.57
N THR A 162 8.13 32.70 -4.74
CA THR A 162 7.49 33.95 -5.16
C THR A 162 6.06 33.75 -5.64
N ARG A 163 5.60 32.49 -5.76
CA ARG A 163 4.27 32.13 -6.25
C ARG A 163 3.33 31.95 -5.06
N THR A 164 2.15 32.56 -5.14
CA THR A 164 1.14 32.46 -4.07
C THR A 164 0.27 31.22 -4.15
N ASP A 165 0.37 30.48 -5.25
CA ASP A 165 -0.38 29.25 -5.54
C ASP A 165 0.49 27.98 -5.45
N ASP A 166 1.74 28.12 -4.99
CA ASP A 166 2.65 27.01 -4.76
C ASP A 166 2.38 26.31 -3.44
N PHE A 167 2.55 25.00 -3.45
CA PHE A 167 2.43 24.10 -2.33
C PHE A 167 3.70 23.27 -2.18
N VAL A 168 3.93 22.85 -0.95
CA VAL A 168 4.93 21.89 -0.54
C VAL A 168 4.22 20.66 0.00
N LEU A 169 4.69 19.49 -0.41
CA LEU A 169 4.29 18.20 0.15
C LEU A 169 5.24 17.86 1.28
N TYR A 170 4.67 17.63 2.46
CA TYR A 170 5.39 17.18 3.64
C TYR A 170 5.05 15.74 3.99
N ARG A 171 6.00 15.08 4.66
CA ARG A 171 5.82 13.82 5.38
C ARG A 171 6.14 14.03 6.85
N GLN A 172 5.32 13.52 7.75
CA GLN A 172 5.51 13.58 9.20
C GLN A 172 5.25 12.20 9.83
N VAL A 173 5.97 11.88 10.91
CA VAL A 173 5.75 10.69 11.75
C VAL A 173 5.43 11.13 13.18
N ASN A 174 4.37 10.61 13.81
CA ASN A 174 4.02 10.82 15.22
C ASN A 174 4.03 12.28 15.75
N GLY A 175 3.89 13.27 14.87
CA GLY A 175 3.98 14.69 15.24
C GLY A 175 5.39 15.29 15.29
N THR A 176 6.43 14.59 14.83
CA THR A 176 7.79 15.14 14.73
C THR A 176 7.87 16.30 13.72
N THR A 177 9.03 16.96 13.62
CA THR A 177 9.25 17.97 12.57
C THR A 177 8.98 17.38 11.18
N PRO A 178 8.08 17.98 10.37
CA PRO A 178 7.79 17.49 9.03
C PRO A 178 9.00 17.59 8.08
N ALA A 179 9.23 16.54 7.30
CA ALA A 179 10.24 16.50 6.25
C ALA A 179 9.63 16.93 4.91
N VAL A 180 10.34 17.78 4.17
CA VAL A 180 9.94 18.18 2.81
C VAL A 180 10.12 17.00 1.88
N VAL A 181 9.05 16.62 1.17
CA VAL A 181 9.08 15.60 0.12
C VAL A 181 9.26 16.27 -1.24
N ALA A 182 8.46 17.29 -1.54
CA ALA A 182 8.52 17.99 -2.82
C ALA A 182 7.99 19.42 -2.70
N ARG A 183 8.53 20.33 -3.51
CA ARG A 183 8.12 21.74 -3.63
C ARG A 183 7.65 22.06 -5.05
N ASN A 184 7.23 23.31 -5.28
CA ASN A 184 6.75 23.80 -6.57
C ASN A 184 5.55 23.00 -7.09
N LEU A 185 4.65 22.65 -6.17
CA LEU A 185 3.45 21.90 -6.47
C LEU A 185 2.27 22.86 -6.62
N LEU A 186 1.41 22.62 -7.60
CA LEU A 186 0.18 23.38 -7.78
C LEU A 186 -1.03 22.48 -7.56
N LYS A 187 -2.07 23.08 -6.99
CA LYS A 187 -3.39 22.46 -6.95
C LYS A 187 -4.01 22.53 -8.35
N SER A 188 -4.46 21.39 -8.89
CA SER A 188 -5.11 21.36 -10.20
C SER A 188 -6.46 22.09 -10.14
N ALA A 189 -6.76 22.92 -11.14
CA ALA A 189 -7.95 23.77 -11.15
C ALA A 189 -9.24 22.94 -10.98
N GLY A 190 -10.07 23.34 -10.02
CA GLY A 190 -11.33 22.66 -9.70
C GLY A 190 -11.17 21.28 -9.02
N GLN A 191 -9.96 20.88 -8.64
CA GLN A 191 -9.68 19.59 -8.02
C GLN A 191 -9.03 19.73 -6.64
N GLN A 192 -9.22 18.71 -5.81
CA GLN A 192 -8.53 18.56 -4.53
C GLN A 192 -7.28 17.72 -4.72
N PHE A 193 -6.27 17.91 -3.85
CA PHE A 193 -5.05 17.10 -3.90
C PHE A 193 -5.37 15.62 -3.69
N LEU A 194 -6.27 15.33 -2.76
CA LEU A 194 -6.66 13.99 -2.37
C LEU A 194 -8.15 13.77 -2.54
N GLU A 195 -8.50 12.64 -3.14
CA GLU A 195 -9.87 12.16 -3.28
C GLU A 195 -9.93 10.67 -2.96
N TYR A 196 -10.88 10.27 -2.13
CA TYR A 196 -10.92 8.93 -1.55
C TYR A 196 -11.91 8.05 -2.26
N MET A 197 -11.58 6.76 -2.31
CA MET A 197 -12.38 5.76 -2.98
C MET A 197 -12.59 4.55 -2.06
N ALA A 198 -13.79 3.99 -2.07
CA ALA A 198 -14.15 2.78 -1.35
C ALA A 198 -14.45 1.64 -2.32
N VAL A 199 -14.50 0.42 -1.79
CA VAL A 199 -15.02 -0.73 -2.53
C VAL A 199 -16.50 -0.87 -2.25
N GLU A 200 -17.29 -0.93 -3.33
CA GLU A 200 -18.70 -1.32 -3.29
C GLU A 200 -18.80 -2.78 -3.77
N VAL A 201 -19.55 -3.61 -3.03
CA VAL A 201 -19.87 -4.99 -3.38
C VAL A 201 -21.39 -5.06 -3.62
N PRO A 202 -21.86 -4.85 -4.86
CA PRO A 202 -23.28 -4.97 -5.18
C PRO A 202 -23.73 -6.43 -5.02
N SER A 203 -25.00 -6.64 -4.67
CA SER A 203 -25.58 -7.99 -4.49
C SER A 203 -25.62 -8.83 -5.77
N ASP A 204 -25.54 -8.19 -6.93
CA ASP A 204 -25.77 -8.75 -8.27
C ASP A 204 -24.66 -8.44 -9.28
N ALA A 205 -23.57 -7.78 -8.86
CA ALA A 205 -22.51 -7.35 -9.75
C ALA A 205 -21.11 -7.50 -9.13
N ALA A 206 -20.09 -7.42 -9.99
CA ALA A 206 -18.70 -7.48 -9.56
C ALA A 206 -18.32 -6.30 -8.66
N THR A 207 -17.50 -6.59 -7.66
CA THR A 207 -16.86 -5.61 -6.78
C THR A 207 -16.22 -4.47 -7.58
N ARG A 208 -16.57 -3.22 -7.24
CA ARG A 208 -16.07 -2.02 -7.95
C ARG A 208 -15.57 -0.97 -6.98
N MET A 209 -14.65 -0.12 -7.46
CA MET A 209 -14.23 1.07 -6.73
C MET A 209 -15.22 2.22 -6.99
N VAL A 210 -15.67 2.87 -5.92
CA VAL A 210 -16.53 4.06 -5.96
C VAL A 210 -15.84 5.25 -5.33
N THR A 211 -16.05 6.43 -5.89
CA THR A 211 -15.52 7.68 -5.34
C THR A 211 -16.38 8.14 -4.16
N LEU A 212 -15.76 8.40 -3.01
CA LEU A 212 -16.42 8.98 -1.85
C LEU A 212 -16.36 10.51 -1.84
N GLY A 213 -15.30 11.09 -2.43
CA GLY A 213 -14.99 12.52 -2.41
C GLY A 213 -13.74 12.83 -1.58
N SER A 214 -13.49 14.10 -1.27
CA SER A 214 -12.26 14.54 -0.58
C SER A 214 -12.33 14.57 0.94
N GLY A 215 -13.45 14.15 1.54
CA GLY A 215 -13.63 14.15 3.00
C GLY A 215 -13.94 15.53 3.61
N PRO A 216 -13.69 15.74 4.91
CA PRO A 216 -12.90 14.87 5.78
C PRO A 216 -13.64 13.61 6.23
N TYR A 217 -12.95 12.48 6.20
CA TYR A 217 -13.31 11.25 6.89
C TYR A 217 -12.30 11.03 8.01
N ARG A 218 -12.76 10.66 9.19
CA ARG A 218 -11.89 10.42 10.33
C ARG A 218 -12.39 9.23 11.13
N HIS A 219 -11.44 8.53 11.73
CA HIS A 219 -11.75 7.66 12.85
C HIS A 219 -11.97 8.58 14.06
N SER A 220 -13.07 8.40 14.78
CA SER A 220 -13.40 9.27 15.93
C SER A 220 -13.78 8.50 17.19
N ALA A 221 -13.66 7.18 17.15
CA ALA A 221 -13.76 6.34 18.33
C ALA A 221 -12.35 6.13 18.91
N ALA A 222 -12.24 6.02 20.23
CA ALA A 222 -10.95 5.83 20.89
C ALA A 222 -10.25 4.52 20.51
N LEU A 223 -11.03 3.50 20.15
CA LEU A 223 -10.57 2.17 19.74
C LEU A 223 -11.31 1.74 18.47
N HIS A 224 -10.57 1.18 17.52
CA HIS A 224 -11.16 0.55 16.34
C HIS A 224 -11.94 -0.72 16.72
N GLY A 225 -13.09 -0.93 16.07
CA GLY A 225 -13.97 -2.08 16.33
C GLY A 225 -14.71 -2.05 17.67
N GLY A 226 -14.54 -0.99 18.48
CA GLY A 226 -15.32 -0.77 19.70
C GLY A 226 -16.77 -0.39 19.39
N GLY A 227 -17.68 -0.51 20.37
CA GLY A 227 -19.11 -0.20 20.15
C GLY A 227 -19.41 1.26 19.74
N GLN A 228 -18.46 2.18 19.92
CA GLN A 228 -18.55 3.58 19.46
C GLN A 228 -18.04 3.78 18.02
N ASP A 229 -17.40 2.76 17.44
CA ASP A 229 -16.86 2.76 16.09
C ASP A 229 -17.90 2.29 15.08
N ALA A 230 -18.95 3.09 14.91
CA ALA A 230 -20.08 2.76 14.05
C ALA A 230 -20.53 3.96 13.20
N GLY A 231 -21.19 3.67 12.07
CA GLY A 231 -21.79 4.68 11.20
C GLY A 231 -20.77 5.68 10.66
N ALA A 232 -20.95 6.96 10.99
CA ALA A 232 -20.06 8.04 10.53
C ALA A 232 -18.64 7.94 11.10
N ALA A 233 -18.48 7.36 12.31
CA ALA A 233 -17.19 7.22 12.98
C ALA A 233 -16.27 6.17 12.32
N ALA A 234 -16.87 5.12 11.75
CA ALA A 234 -16.17 4.04 11.03
C ALA A 234 -16.13 4.25 9.51
N LYS A 235 -16.70 5.35 8.98
CA LYS A 235 -16.80 5.56 7.52
C LYS A 235 -15.43 5.60 6.85
N VAL A 236 -14.41 6.09 7.57
CA VAL A 236 -13.02 6.10 7.12
C VAL A 236 -12.48 4.69 6.85
N ASP A 237 -12.98 3.67 7.56
CA ASP A 237 -12.54 2.28 7.45
C ASP A 237 -13.03 1.61 6.17
N SER A 238 -13.94 2.24 5.42
CA SER A 238 -14.40 1.78 4.10
C SER A 238 -13.47 2.20 2.95
N ILE A 239 -12.55 3.13 3.19
CA ILE A 239 -11.62 3.65 2.17
C ILE A 239 -10.64 2.55 1.78
N ARG A 240 -10.41 2.39 0.47
CA ARG A 240 -9.52 1.37 -0.11
C ARG A 240 -8.49 1.94 -1.08
N ALA A 241 -8.65 3.20 -1.48
CA ALA A 241 -7.67 3.90 -2.29
C ALA A 241 -7.76 5.42 -2.10
N VAL A 242 -6.67 6.11 -2.44
CA VAL A 242 -6.62 7.56 -2.58
C VAL A 242 -6.16 7.91 -3.98
N ARG A 243 -6.89 8.80 -4.64
CA ARG A 243 -6.46 9.46 -5.87
C ARG A 243 -5.73 10.75 -5.50
N VAL A 244 -4.48 10.84 -5.93
CA VAL A 244 -3.58 11.97 -5.69
C VAL A 244 -3.43 12.77 -6.98
N ARG A 245 -3.71 14.08 -6.92
CA ARG A 245 -3.66 14.99 -8.07
C ARG A 245 -2.94 16.28 -7.73
N PHE A 246 -1.92 16.61 -8.51
CA PHE A 246 -1.22 17.90 -8.42
C PHE A 246 -0.53 18.19 -9.74
N ALA A 247 -0.08 19.42 -9.92
CA ALA A 247 0.87 19.76 -10.98
C ALA A 247 2.22 20.16 -10.38
N VAL A 248 3.28 20.02 -11.16
CA VAL A 248 4.64 20.41 -10.78
C VAL A 248 5.15 21.46 -11.75
N THR A 249 5.81 22.49 -11.22
CA THR A 249 6.40 23.59 -11.99
C THR A 249 7.92 23.66 -11.78
N SER A 250 8.61 24.46 -12.59
CA SER A 250 10.03 24.75 -12.33
C SER A 250 10.24 25.82 -11.25
N GLY A 251 9.18 26.26 -10.56
CA GLY A 251 9.20 27.30 -9.54
C GLY A 251 9.30 28.74 -10.09
N THR A 252 9.29 28.91 -11.42
CA THR A 252 9.37 30.22 -12.09
C THR A 252 8.03 30.57 -12.71
N ALA A 253 7.36 31.62 -12.23
CA ALA A 253 6.08 32.05 -12.79
C ALA A 253 6.22 32.58 -14.23
N GLY A 254 5.43 32.05 -15.16
CA GLY A 254 5.32 32.59 -16.52
C GLY A 254 4.67 31.63 -17.52
N PRO A 255 4.26 32.11 -18.71
CA PRO A 255 3.60 31.29 -19.74
C PRO A 255 4.49 30.21 -20.36
N ALA A 256 5.79 30.21 -20.06
CA ALA A 256 6.76 29.21 -20.51
C ALA A 256 7.17 28.21 -19.40
N ASP A 257 6.55 28.28 -18.22
CA ASP A 257 6.82 27.39 -17.09
C ASP A 257 6.36 25.96 -17.45
N PRO A 258 7.27 24.96 -17.49
CA PRO A 258 6.89 23.59 -17.80
C PRO A 258 6.02 23.02 -16.68
N VAL A 259 4.72 22.88 -16.94
CA VAL A 259 3.77 22.28 -16.01
C VAL A 259 3.61 20.79 -16.29
N ARG A 260 3.79 19.95 -15.27
CA ARG A 260 3.52 18.51 -15.35
C ARG A 260 2.44 18.10 -14.37
N THR A 261 1.29 17.65 -14.88
CA THR A 261 0.22 17.10 -14.05
C THR A 261 0.49 15.66 -13.66
N VAL A 262 0.20 15.33 -12.41
CA VAL A 262 0.17 14.00 -11.81
C VAL A 262 -1.29 13.70 -11.46
N ASP A 263 -1.79 12.56 -11.90
CA ASP A 263 -3.05 11.97 -11.45
C ASP A 263 -2.80 10.48 -11.26
N ARG A 264 -2.83 10.02 -10.01
CA ARG A 264 -2.48 8.64 -9.66
C ARG A 264 -3.39 8.12 -8.57
N THR A 265 -3.94 6.94 -8.78
CA THR A 265 -4.70 6.22 -7.74
C THR A 265 -3.77 5.24 -7.03
N ILE A 266 -3.56 5.46 -5.74
CA ILE A 266 -2.79 4.59 -4.85
C ILE A 266 -3.79 3.70 -4.12
N ARG A 267 -3.71 2.39 -4.33
CA ARG A 267 -4.52 1.41 -3.59
C ARG A 267 -3.89 1.16 -2.22
N MET A 268 -4.74 0.88 -1.23
CA MET A 268 -4.33 0.57 0.13
C MET A 268 -4.68 -0.90 0.40
N PRO A 269 -3.79 -1.85 0.04
CA PRO A 269 -4.13 -3.27 0.04
C PRO A 269 -4.44 -3.83 1.43
N ASN A 270 -3.88 -3.25 2.49
CA ASN A 270 -4.13 -3.68 3.88
C ASN A 270 -5.20 -2.85 4.59
N ALA A 271 -5.90 -1.96 3.86
CA ALA A 271 -7.03 -1.22 4.40
C ALA A 271 -8.20 -2.16 4.73
N GLY A 272 -8.61 -2.20 6.00
CA GLY A 272 -9.66 -3.12 6.46
C GLY A 272 -9.23 -4.58 6.53
N ILE A 273 -7.94 -4.87 6.33
CA ILE A 273 -7.32 -6.09 6.86
C ILE A 273 -6.93 -5.72 8.29
N SER A 274 -7.88 -5.84 9.22
CA SER A 274 -7.49 -5.93 10.62
C SER A 274 -6.54 -7.10 10.69
N VAL A 275 -5.30 -6.89 11.14
CA VAL A 275 -4.49 -8.01 11.61
C VAL A 275 -5.35 -8.61 12.72
N ARG A 276 -6.04 -9.71 12.43
CA ARG A 276 -6.62 -10.55 13.47
C ARG A 276 -5.40 -10.86 14.33
N ASN A 277 -5.46 -10.36 15.56
CA ASN A 277 -4.35 -10.23 16.51
C ASN A 277 -3.31 -11.33 16.30
N VAL A 278 -2.04 -10.92 16.28
CA VAL A 278 -0.86 -11.74 16.58
C VAL A 278 -1.15 -13.22 16.45
N CYS A 279 -0.85 -13.80 15.28
CA CYS A 279 -0.87 -15.26 15.17
C CYS A 279 0.04 -15.77 16.28
N GLY A 280 -0.55 -16.40 17.27
CA GLY A 280 0.13 -16.67 18.52
C GLY A 280 0.84 -18.00 18.44
N ASP A 281 0.63 -18.83 19.45
CA ASP A 281 1.12 -20.20 19.39
C ASP A 281 0.31 -21.02 18.38
N ALA A 282 0.85 -22.18 17.99
CA ALA A 282 0.12 -23.07 17.10
C ALA A 282 -1.26 -23.43 17.71
N PRO A 283 -2.35 -23.42 16.91
CA PRO A 283 -3.69 -23.60 17.42
C PRO A 283 -3.86 -24.98 18.03
N GLN A 284 -4.83 -25.11 18.91
CA GLN A 284 -5.19 -26.39 19.52
C GLN A 284 -5.81 -27.32 18.49
N GLY A 285 -5.49 -28.61 18.65
CA GLY A 285 -6.02 -29.68 17.81
C GLY A 285 -7.52 -29.87 17.96
N VAL A 286 -8.13 -30.50 16.95
CA VAL A 286 -9.55 -30.86 16.94
C VAL A 286 -9.71 -32.37 16.92
N ALA A 287 -10.85 -32.88 17.37
CA ALA A 287 -11.18 -34.31 17.22
C ALA A 287 -11.79 -34.58 15.84
N LEU A 288 -11.28 -35.59 15.13
CA LEU A 288 -11.74 -35.96 13.79
C LEU A 288 -12.53 -37.27 13.79
N GLY A 289 -13.79 -37.21 13.39
CA GLY A 289 -14.60 -38.37 13.04
C GLY A 289 -14.59 -38.65 11.53
N ALA A 290 -14.57 -39.92 11.15
CA ALA A 290 -14.78 -40.37 9.77
C ALA A 290 -15.75 -41.55 9.76
N SER A 291 -16.73 -41.53 8.85
CA SER A 291 -17.71 -42.60 8.70
C SER A 291 -18.03 -42.90 7.23
N LEU A 292 -18.28 -44.17 6.93
CA LEU A 292 -18.75 -44.61 5.62
C LEU A 292 -20.19 -44.13 5.43
N VAL A 293 -20.47 -43.53 4.28
CA VAL A 293 -21.81 -43.10 3.87
C VAL A 293 -22.14 -43.57 2.46
N SER A 294 -23.44 -43.65 2.16
CA SER A 294 -23.95 -43.82 0.79
C SER A 294 -24.52 -42.51 0.29
N LEU A 295 -24.11 -42.11 -0.91
CA LEU A 295 -24.69 -40.99 -1.65
C LEU A 295 -26.05 -41.39 -2.25
N PRO A 296 -26.88 -40.43 -2.71
CA PRO A 296 -28.20 -40.72 -3.27
C PRO A 296 -28.20 -41.66 -4.48
N ASP A 297 -27.10 -41.71 -5.23
CA ASP A 297 -26.87 -42.61 -6.36
C ASP A 297 -26.39 -44.01 -5.96
N GLY A 298 -26.27 -44.29 -4.64
CA GLY A 298 -25.78 -45.55 -4.09
C GLY A 298 -24.26 -45.63 -3.95
N THR A 299 -23.50 -44.69 -4.51
CA THR A 299 -22.04 -44.64 -4.46
C THR A 299 -21.56 -44.50 -3.00
N LYS A 300 -20.49 -45.21 -2.65
CA LYS A 300 -19.87 -45.13 -1.32
C LYS A 300 -18.95 -43.92 -1.23
N ALA A 301 -19.01 -43.21 -0.12
CA ALA A 301 -18.18 -42.05 0.18
C ALA A 301 -17.79 -42.07 1.67
N VAL A 302 -16.81 -41.26 2.06
CA VAL A 302 -16.45 -41.06 3.47
C VAL A 302 -16.85 -39.67 3.92
N ARG A 303 -17.65 -39.58 4.98
CA ARG A 303 -17.99 -38.31 5.64
C ARG A 303 -17.02 -38.08 6.80
N LEU A 304 -16.35 -36.94 6.75
CA LEU A 304 -15.54 -36.39 7.83
C LEU A 304 -16.36 -35.38 8.63
N ALA A 305 -16.17 -35.37 9.94
CA ALA A 305 -16.78 -34.39 10.83
C ALA A 305 -15.84 -34.00 11.98
N TRP A 306 -15.75 -32.71 12.29
CA TRP A 306 -15.03 -32.17 13.44
C TRP A 306 -15.71 -30.89 13.94
N SER A 307 -15.50 -30.56 15.21
CA SER A 307 -15.89 -29.27 15.77
C SER A 307 -14.87 -28.20 15.44
N ALA A 308 -15.26 -26.93 15.53
CA ALA A 308 -14.30 -25.84 15.55
C ALA A 308 -13.26 -26.05 16.67
N SER A 309 -12.02 -25.63 16.42
CA SER A 309 -11.00 -25.49 17.44
C SER A 309 -11.45 -24.46 18.47
N VAL A 310 -11.01 -24.64 19.71
CA VAL A 310 -11.23 -23.67 20.79
C VAL A 310 -10.68 -22.30 20.37
N ASP A 311 -9.54 -22.29 19.67
CA ASP A 311 -8.85 -21.07 19.22
C ASP A 311 -9.50 -20.44 17.97
N GLU A 312 -10.60 -21.00 17.46
CA GLU A 312 -11.35 -20.36 16.38
C GLU A 312 -12.33 -19.30 16.91
N ASN A 313 -12.95 -19.59 18.07
CA ASN A 313 -14.03 -18.77 18.65
C ASN A 313 -13.68 -18.22 20.05
N SER A 314 -12.54 -18.61 20.60
CA SER A 314 -12.02 -18.18 21.90
C SER A 314 -10.48 -18.19 21.85
N GLY A 315 -9.79 -17.91 22.95
CA GLY A 315 -8.33 -17.80 22.93
C GLY A 315 -7.85 -16.69 22.00
N GLU A 316 -6.92 -17.02 21.10
CA GLU A 316 -6.31 -16.08 20.13
C GLU A 316 -7.24 -15.80 18.93
N ALA A 317 -8.29 -16.61 18.74
CA ALA A 317 -9.31 -16.42 17.70
C ALA A 317 -8.73 -16.25 16.28
N ASP A 318 -7.66 -16.97 15.96
CA ASP A 318 -6.79 -16.74 14.81
C ASP A 318 -6.77 -17.90 13.79
N VAL A 319 -7.53 -18.97 14.05
CA VAL A 319 -7.71 -20.07 13.09
C VAL A 319 -8.35 -19.57 11.79
N LEU A 320 -7.65 -19.78 10.68
CA LEU A 320 -8.09 -19.38 9.34
C LEU A 320 -8.69 -20.53 8.53
N ARG A 321 -8.19 -21.76 8.75
CA ARG A 321 -8.62 -22.95 7.99
C ARG A 321 -8.27 -24.26 8.67
N TYR A 322 -8.91 -25.33 8.20
CA TYR A 322 -8.57 -26.72 8.52
C TYR A 322 -7.91 -27.37 7.32
N VAL A 323 -6.71 -27.91 7.53
CA VAL A 323 -5.99 -28.68 6.51
C VAL A 323 -6.29 -30.16 6.76
N VAL A 324 -6.77 -30.85 5.72
CA VAL A 324 -7.13 -32.26 5.77
C VAL A 324 -6.17 -33.04 4.89
N TRP A 325 -5.66 -34.15 5.41
CA TRP A 325 -4.88 -35.13 4.67
C TRP A 325 -5.62 -36.44 4.56
N ARG A 326 -5.26 -37.22 3.54
CA ARG A 326 -5.82 -38.54 3.27
C ARG A 326 -4.69 -39.51 2.95
N ARG A 327 -4.82 -40.73 3.43
CA ARG A 327 -3.99 -41.87 3.00
C ARG A 327 -4.83 -43.11 2.77
N ALA A 328 -4.40 -43.94 1.83
CA ALA A 328 -4.91 -45.29 1.63
C ALA A 328 -4.02 -46.29 2.38
N GLY A 329 -4.61 -47.17 3.18
CA GLY A 329 -3.90 -48.18 3.97
C GLY A 329 -2.90 -47.57 4.97
N SER A 330 -1.72 -48.19 5.07
CA SER A 330 -0.65 -47.79 6.01
C SER A 330 0.40 -46.87 5.39
N LEU A 331 0.10 -46.25 4.24
CA LEU A 331 1.05 -45.35 3.58
C LEU A 331 1.35 -44.11 4.46
N PRO A 332 2.52 -43.47 4.31
CA PRO A 332 2.76 -42.15 4.89
C PRO A 332 1.73 -41.13 4.40
N LEU A 333 1.44 -40.12 5.23
CA LEU A 333 0.64 -38.97 4.77
C LEU A 333 1.46 -38.22 3.70
N GLY A 334 0.83 -37.96 2.56
CA GLY A 334 1.40 -37.15 1.47
C GLY A 334 1.01 -35.68 1.59
N ASP A 335 0.83 -35.02 0.45
CA ASP A 335 0.38 -33.63 0.39
C ASP A 335 -1.04 -33.44 0.98
N PRO A 336 -1.38 -32.22 1.43
CA PRO A 336 -2.74 -31.89 1.84
C PRO A 336 -3.77 -32.28 0.78
N PHE A 337 -4.81 -33.00 1.21
CA PHE A 337 -5.90 -33.45 0.34
C PHE A 337 -6.90 -32.32 0.07
N VAL A 338 -7.31 -31.59 1.10
CA VAL A 338 -8.20 -30.43 0.99
C VAL A 338 -7.96 -29.43 2.12
N SER A 339 -8.30 -28.17 1.90
CA SER A 339 -8.31 -27.12 2.93
C SER A 339 -9.70 -26.51 3.01
N ILE A 340 -10.22 -26.33 4.22
CA ILE A 340 -11.58 -25.85 4.48
C ILE A 340 -11.50 -24.55 5.29
N PRO A 341 -12.05 -23.43 4.79
CA PRO A 341 -12.02 -22.16 5.51
C PRO A 341 -12.71 -22.25 6.88
N ALA A 342 -12.16 -21.55 7.87
CA ALA A 342 -12.77 -21.39 9.19
C ALA A 342 -13.94 -20.38 9.17
N GLY A 343 -14.76 -20.36 10.21
CA GLY A 343 -15.94 -19.49 10.34
C GLY A 343 -17.26 -20.21 10.66
N GLY A 344 -17.22 -21.52 10.93
CA GLY A 344 -18.37 -22.33 11.31
C GLY A 344 -18.20 -22.99 12.69
N GLY A 345 -19.29 -23.27 13.40
CA GLY A 345 -19.23 -23.97 14.70
C GLY A 345 -18.92 -25.48 14.60
N SER A 346 -19.16 -26.07 13.43
CA SER A 346 -18.88 -27.48 13.12
C SER A 346 -18.65 -27.65 11.63
N TYR A 347 -17.81 -28.62 11.27
CA TYR A 347 -17.39 -28.86 9.90
C TYR A 347 -17.73 -30.26 9.45
N THR A 348 -18.13 -30.37 8.19
CA THR A 348 -18.32 -31.65 7.51
C THR A 348 -17.74 -31.62 6.11
N TYR A 349 -17.07 -32.70 5.72
CA TYR A 349 -16.56 -32.87 4.36
C TYR A 349 -16.85 -34.27 3.85
N VAL A 350 -17.23 -34.43 2.58
CA VAL A 350 -17.53 -35.75 1.99
C VAL A 350 -16.51 -36.04 0.90
N ASP A 351 -15.64 -37.03 1.15
CA ASP A 351 -14.73 -37.57 0.15
C ASP A 351 -15.49 -38.58 -0.73
N GLN A 352 -15.78 -38.17 -1.96
CA GLN A 352 -16.45 -39.01 -2.97
C GLN A 352 -15.46 -39.76 -3.86
N ALA A 353 -14.17 -39.46 -3.77
CA ALA A 353 -13.12 -40.03 -4.60
C ALA A 353 -12.45 -41.23 -3.90
N VAL A 354 -13.28 -42.10 -3.32
CA VAL A 354 -12.85 -43.30 -2.59
C VAL A 354 -13.06 -44.56 -3.42
N GLU A 355 -12.07 -45.46 -3.39
CA GLU A 355 -12.09 -46.66 -4.20
C GLU A 355 -12.64 -47.88 -3.43
N PRO A 356 -13.54 -48.68 -4.03
CA PRO A 356 -13.99 -49.94 -3.44
C PRO A 356 -12.83 -50.90 -3.14
N GLY A 357 -12.88 -51.56 -1.98
CA GLY A 357 -11.83 -52.46 -1.52
C GLY A 357 -10.64 -51.78 -0.82
N THR A 358 -10.60 -50.44 -0.81
CA THR A 358 -9.54 -49.66 -0.15
C THR A 358 -10.01 -49.17 1.22
N ALA A 359 -9.10 -49.15 2.20
CA ALA A 359 -9.35 -48.52 3.50
C ALA A 359 -8.64 -47.17 3.57
N TYR A 360 -9.35 -46.12 3.98
CA TYR A 360 -8.82 -44.76 4.08
C TYR A 360 -8.67 -44.31 5.53
N GLN A 361 -7.62 -43.57 5.81
CA GLN A 361 -7.48 -42.81 7.06
C GLN A 361 -7.21 -41.35 6.74
N TYR A 362 -7.80 -40.47 7.56
CA TYR A 362 -7.70 -39.03 7.38
C TYR A 362 -7.00 -38.42 8.58
N ALA A 363 -6.39 -37.26 8.34
CA ALA A 363 -5.89 -36.40 9.40
C ALA A 363 -6.38 -34.97 9.19
N VAL A 364 -6.58 -34.23 10.28
CA VAL A 364 -6.92 -32.82 10.23
C VAL A 364 -6.05 -32.03 11.21
N ALA A 365 -5.73 -30.80 10.84
CA ALA A 365 -5.12 -29.82 11.73
C ALA A 365 -5.75 -28.44 11.50
N ALA A 366 -5.93 -27.69 12.58
CA ALA A 366 -6.23 -26.27 12.49
C ALA A 366 -4.97 -25.52 12.06
N GLN A 367 -5.14 -24.47 11.25
CA GLN A 367 -4.07 -23.59 10.82
C GLN A 367 -4.47 -22.14 11.10
N ASP A 368 -3.58 -21.42 11.79
CA ASP A 368 -3.69 -20.00 12.11
C ASP A 368 -3.25 -19.10 10.93
N CYS A 369 -3.05 -17.81 11.21
CA CYS A 369 -2.64 -16.81 10.24
C CYS A 369 -1.14 -16.82 9.87
N THR A 370 -0.34 -17.69 10.50
CA THR A 370 0.99 -18.13 10.07
C THR A 370 0.93 -19.48 9.32
N PRO A 371 2.07 -20.02 8.85
CA PRO A 371 2.17 -21.41 8.40
C PRO A 371 2.06 -22.47 9.52
N ALA A 372 1.97 -22.08 10.80
CA ALA A 372 1.88 -22.99 11.93
C ALA A 372 0.55 -23.74 11.95
N ARG A 373 0.57 -24.92 12.57
CA ARG A 373 -0.54 -25.88 12.55
C ARG A 373 -0.63 -26.59 13.89
N SER A 374 -1.85 -26.92 14.29
CA SER A 374 -2.08 -27.80 15.43
C SER A 374 -1.44 -29.18 15.23
N SER A 375 -1.34 -29.95 16.32
CA SER A 375 -1.11 -31.40 16.19
C SER A 375 -2.16 -32.03 15.28
N GLN A 376 -1.73 -32.93 14.38
CA GLN A 376 -2.63 -33.66 13.52
C GLN A 376 -3.48 -34.65 14.32
N SER A 377 -4.81 -34.56 14.20
CA SER A 377 -5.73 -35.57 14.71
C SER A 377 -6.09 -36.55 13.61
N PHE A 378 -5.97 -37.84 13.91
CA PHE A 378 -6.24 -38.93 12.97
C PHE A 378 -7.63 -39.51 13.18
N SER A 379 -8.31 -39.84 12.09
CA SER A 379 -9.55 -40.61 12.13
C SER A 379 -9.27 -42.10 12.38
N ALA A 380 -10.32 -42.86 12.69
CA ALA A 380 -10.30 -44.31 12.47
C ALA A 380 -10.12 -44.63 10.97
N SER A 381 -9.61 -45.82 10.67
CA SER A 381 -9.56 -46.30 9.27
C SER A 381 -10.96 -46.72 8.83
N VAL A 382 -11.39 -46.25 7.66
CA VAL A 382 -12.71 -46.50 7.08
C VAL A 382 -12.56 -47.43 5.87
N PRO A 383 -12.98 -48.71 5.97
CA PRO A 383 -12.96 -49.63 4.84
C PRO A 383 -14.10 -49.31 3.88
N ILE A 384 -13.78 -49.21 2.58
CA ILE A 384 -14.79 -49.13 1.52
C ILE A 384 -15.10 -50.56 1.04
N PRO A 385 -16.35 -51.03 1.16
CA PRO A 385 -16.72 -52.37 0.69
C PRO A 385 -16.40 -52.56 -0.80
N ALA A 386 -15.80 -53.69 -1.15
CA ALA A 386 -15.67 -54.10 -2.54
C ALA A 386 -17.07 -54.40 -3.12
N PRO A 387 -17.26 -54.28 -4.46
CA PRO A 387 -18.48 -54.74 -5.10
C PRO A 387 -18.65 -56.24 -4.82
N VAL A 388 -19.85 -56.65 -4.42
CA VAL A 388 -20.18 -58.07 -4.33
C VAL A 388 -20.26 -58.61 -5.77
N PRO A 389 -19.57 -59.71 -6.10
CA PRO A 389 -19.57 -60.28 -7.45
C PRO A 389 -20.96 -60.72 -7.93
#